data_AF-A0A960R4P0-F1
#
_entry.id   AF-A0A960R4P0-F1
#
_cell.length_a   1.000
_cell.length_b   1.000
_cell.length_c   1.000
_cell.angle_alpha   90.00
_cell.angle_beta   90.00
_cell.angle_gamma   90.00
#
_symmetry.space_group_name_H-M   'P 1'
#
loop_
_entity.id
_entity.type
_entity.pdbx_description
1 polymer ?
#
loop_
_entity_poly.entity_id
_entity_poly.type
_entity_poly.pdbx_seq_one_letter_code
_entity_poly.pdbx_strand_id
1 'polypeptide(L)'
;WREGSYGLLVNGIGTFSAELSLSLPNGAAWEKSVGVGFSPMPAAVAELRVTGFPPGKTLQIVGEFLARKDGEEQVFQIPGEKAVWRMFLDEPPMEMAEEPVQPSLWALHAQVVGDYADGRLKFRSQAQAQADSGSGLSLVVNLPANVASVSVTGEDIEEWKLLPRGPDGRKVRIDWKTRDTLDRVFLLNWEVPQSPIATTWELAPLRAERPEGVPDDASAGESRILFVVRPVDGLELSLPAAAPAMEARQLPGWLRTEVVDRDGLIVEIVGEAPVNLDSKWLPRLETAQATISTATFETRVVGDGSMLVTAEYSVRHGTPMDWMLELPKIDQILTCEVNRQATSPILRSENQIEFRLPAPQAREDAAPGTTVKLCYSMKSESLDPVSGKIAVELPLTELFIHRLDWALTIPDSFEPTAVEGNVQISTGQSKSGDASNLIHLEKELCRGEKPAVELFYQRRELGVSN
;
A
#
# COMPACT_ATOMS: atom_id res chain seq x y z
N TRP A 1 14.19 67.89 -47.90
CA TRP A 1 13.13 68.68 -47.25
C TRP A 1 12.31 69.36 -48.33
N ARG A 2 11.12 68.84 -48.62
CA ARG A 2 10.08 69.39 -49.51
C ARG A 2 8.75 68.76 -49.06
N GLU A 3 7.67 69.53 -49.02
CA GLU A 3 6.29 69.03 -48.85
C GLU A 3 6.02 68.22 -47.56
N GLY A 4 6.49 68.68 -46.38
CA GLY A 4 6.11 68.06 -45.10
C GLY A 4 6.68 66.65 -44.86
N SER A 5 7.59 66.19 -45.72
CA SER A 5 8.26 64.89 -45.58
C SER A 5 9.58 65.03 -44.81
N TYR A 6 9.73 64.24 -43.74
CA TYR A 6 10.97 64.09 -42.97
C TYR A 6 11.73 62.85 -43.47
N GLY A 7 13.03 62.98 -43.69
CA GLY A 7 13.89 61.88 -44.13
C GLY A 7 15.04 61.69 -43.16
N LEU A 8 15.22 60.45 -42.68
CA LEU A 8 16.39 60.06 -41.90
C LEU A 8 17.47 59.59 -42.88
N LEU A 9 18.62 60.27 -42.90
CA LEU A 9 19.80 59.84 -43.64
C LEU A 9 20.68 59.03 -42.69
N VAL A 10 20.88 57.75 -43.01
CA VAL A 10 21.77 56.85 -42.26
C VAL A 10 22.96 56.45 -43.14
N ASN A 11 24.13 56.26 -42.53
CA ASN A 11 25.33 55.84 -43.24
C ASN A 11 25.64 54.37 -42.87
N GLY A 12 25.44 53.45 -43.82
CA GLY A 12 25.73 52.02 -43.66
C GLY A 12 24.51 51.09 -43.74
N ILE A 13 24.75 49.79 -43.66
CA ILE A 13 23.73 48.72 -43.61
C ILE A 13 23.61 48.25 -42.16
N GLY A 14 22.41 48.21 -41.59
CA GLY A 14 22.19 47.78 -40.20
C GLY A 14 20.80 48.13 -39.68
N THR A 15 20.55 47.87 -38.39
CA THR A 15 19.34 48.32 -37.68
C THR A 15 19.54 49.75 -37.21
N PHE A 16 18.61 50.63 -37.58
CA PHE A 16 18.64 52.04 -37.18
C PHE A 16 17.36 52.36 -36.41
N SER A 17 17.52 53.13 -35.33
CA SER A 17 16.42 53.71 -34.56
C SER A 17 16.42 55.22 -34.76
N ALA A 18 15.24 55.79 -34.95
CA ALA A 18 15.06 57.24 -34.90
C ALA A 18 13.85 57.54 -34.01
N GLU A 19 14.08 58.39 -33.03
CA GLU A 19 13.02 58.96 -32.21
C GLU A 19 12.59 60.29 -32.83
N LEU A 20 11.31 60.42 -33.13
CA LEU A 20 10.71 61.63 -33.70
C LEU A 20 9.66 62.16 -32.75
N SER A 21 9.91 63.33 -32.16
CA SER A 21 8.89 64.06 -31.41
C SER A 21 8.16 65.02 -32.35
N LEU A 22 6.89 64.75 -32.62
CA LEU A 22 6.05 65.56 -33.50
C LEU A 22 5.05 66.35 -32.66
N SER A 23 4.98 67.67 -32.86
CA SER A 23 3.88 68.49 -32.31
C SER A 23 2.67 68.35 -33.23
N LEU A 24 1.74 67.48 -32.85
CA LEU A 24 0.52 67.22 -33.60
C LEU A 24 -0.64 68.09 -33.10
N PRO A 25 -1.67 68.35 -33.93
CA PRO A 25 -2.87 69.06 -33.50
C PRO A 25 -3.53 68.36 -32.31
N ASN A 26 -4.30 69.11 -31.51
CA ASN A 26 -5.02 68.63 -30.33
C ASN A 26 -5.70 67.26 -30.62
N GLY A 27 -5.51 66.28 -29.74
CA GLY A 27 -6.04 64.91 -29.89
C GLY A 27 -7.55 64.85 -30.07
N ALA A 28 -8.30 65.88 -29.64
CA ALA A 28 -9.73 66.02 -29.93
C ALA A 28 -10.05 66.15 -31.44
N ALA A 29 -9.09 66.55 -32.27
CA ALA A 29 -9.26 66.66 -33.73
C ALA A 29 -8.96 65.33 -34.47
N TRP A 30 -8.51 64.28 -33.77
CA TRP A 30 -8.19 62.97 -34.35
C TRP A 30 -9.44 62.07 -34.38
N GLU A 31 -10.55 62.61 -34.88
CA GLU A 31 -11.76 61.83 -35.10
C GLU A 31 -11.58 60.85 -36.27
N LYS A 32 -12.42 59.81 -36.36
CA LYS A 32 -12.34 58.71 -37.34
C LYS A 32 -12.26 59.15 -38.82
N SER A 33 -12.48 60.42 -39.12
CA SER A 33 -12.45 61.01 -40.47
C SER A 33 -11.20 61.84 -40.82
N VAL A 34 -10.39 62.31 -39.85
CA VAL A 34 -9.30 63.29 -40.07
C VAL A 34 -7.92 62.79 -39.60
N GLY A 35 -7.78 61.49 -39.30
CA GLY A 35 -6.59 60.88 -38.69
C GLY A 35 -5.23 61.25 -39.29
N VAL A 36 -4.17 61.05 -38.50
CA VAL A 36 -2.80 61.41 -38.91
C VAL A 36 -2.25 60.35 -39.84
N GLY A 37 -1.79 60.79 -41.02
CA GLY A 37 -1.09 59.95 -41.99
C GLY A 37 0.40 59.87 -41.66
N PHE A 38 0.91 58.65 -41.45
CA PHE A 38 2.33 58.38 -41.35
C PHE A 38 2.74 57.47 -42.51
N SER A 39 3.77 57.87 -43.25
CA SER A 39 4.25 57.08 -44.40
C SER A 39 5.77 56.96 -44.33
N PRO A 40 6.30 55.88 -43.72
CA PRO A 40 7.72 55.67 -43.71
C PRO A 40 8.19 55.09 -45.04
N MET A 41 9.50 55.18 -45.23
CA MET A 41 10.18 54.52 -46.33
C MET A 41 10.28 53.01 -46.05
N PRO A 42 10.38 52.17 -47.10
CA PRO A 42 10.51 50.74 -46.95
C PRO A 42 11.66 50.32 -46.02
N ALA A 43 11.42 49.34 -45.16
CA ALA A 43 12.38 48.75 -44.22
C ALA A 43 12.22 47.23 -44.19
N ALA A 44 13.24 46.47 -43.82
CA ALA A 44 13.13 45.00 -43.75
C ALA A 44 12.22 44.52 -42.60
N VAL A 45 12.19 45.28 -41.49
CA VAL A 45 11.32 45.10 -40.33
C VAL A 45 11.07 46.50 -39.74
N ALA A 46 9.81 46.86 -39.47
CA ALA A 46 9.47 48.15 -38.87
C ALA A 46 8.62 47.94 -37.60
N GLU A 47 9.14 48.42 -36.48
CA GLU A 47 8.40 48.53 -35.23
C GLU A 47 8.07 50.00 -34.99
N LEU A 48 6.79 50.31 -34.75
CA LEU A 48 6.36 51.64 -34.37
C LEU A 48 5.98 51.64 -32.90
N ARG A 49 6.75 52.39 -32.11
CA ARG A 49 6.46 52.68 -30.71
C ARG A 49 5.87 54.07 -30.61
N VAL A 50 4.74 54.17 -29.92
CA VAL A 50 4.05 55.44 -29.73
C VAL A 50 3.67 55.59 -28.27
N THR A 51 3.97 56.77 -27.71
CA THR A 51 3.73 57.16 -26.32
C THR A 51 3.09 58.55 -26.26
N GLY A 52 2.60 58.96 -25.08
CA GLY A 52 2.10 60.32 -24.86
C GLY A 52 0.65 60.58 -25.32
N PHE A 53 -0.19 59.54 -25.32
CA PHE A 53 -1.61 59.69 -25.64
C PHE A 53 -2.40 60.39 -24.52
N PRO A 54 -3.51 61.08 -24.83
CA PRO A 54 -4.42 61.58 -23.81
C PRO A 54 -4.96 60.44 -22.91
N PRO A 55 -5.20 60.69 -21.61
CA PRO A 55 -5.75 59.69 -20.70
C PRO A 55 -7.05 59.07 -21.24
N GLY A 56 -7.15 57.74 -21.19
CA GLY A 56 -8.35 57.00 -21.63
C GLY A 56 -8.50 56.82 -23.14
N LYS A 57 -7.52 57.22 -23.95
CA LYS A 57 -7.49 56.96 -25.40
C LYS A 57 -6.42 55.94 -25.76
N THR A 58 -6.63 55.24 -26.87
CA THR A 58 -5.67 54.29 -27.46
C THR A 58 -5.50 54.60 -28.94
N LEU A 59 -4.29 54.41 -29.47
CA LEU A 59 -4.02 54.52 -30.89
C LEU A 59 -4.56 53.28 -31.62
N GLN A 60 -5.26 53.53 -32.72
CA GLN A 60 -5.60 52.52 -33.71
C GLN A 60 -4.93 52.86 -35.03
N ILE A 61 -4.31 51.85 -35.65
CA ILE A 61 -3.74 51.94 -36.99
C ILE A 61 -4.60 51.06 -37.89
N VAL A 62 -5.18 51.65 -38.95
CA VAL A 62 -6.08 50.90 -39.84
C VAL A 62 -5.32 49.77 -40.52
N GLY A 63 -5.79 48.54 -40.29
CA GLY A 63 -5.24 47.33 -40.90
C GLY A 63 -4.12 46.65 -40.11
N GLU A 64 -3.71 47.20 -38.96
CA GLU A 64 -2.62 46.65 -38.14
C GLU A 64 -3.10 46.29 -36.72
N PHE A 65 -2.43 45.30 -36.11
CA PHE A 65 -2.73 44.84 -34.76
C PHE A 65 -1.73 45.39 -33.75
N LEU A 66 -2.23 45.74 -32.55
CA LEU A 66 -1.39 46.13 -31.42
C LEU A 66 -0.61 44.89 -30.94
N ALA A 67 0.71 44.90 -31.10
CA ALA A 67 1.55 43.76 -30.75
C ALA A 67 1.84 43.70 -29.24
N ARG A 68 2.01 44.86 -28.61
CA ARG A 68 2.25 44.98 -27.16
C ARG A 68 1.75 46.32 -26.64
N LYS A 69 1.20 46.31 -25.42
CA LYS A 69 0.87 47.51 -24.63
C LYS A 69 1.59 47.43 -23.30
N ASP A 70 2.35 48.47 -22.96
CA ASP A 70 3.09 48.56 -21.69
C ASP A 70 2.91 49.96 -21.10
N GLY A 71 2.00 50.10 -20.13
CA GLY A 71 1.59 51.40 -19.60
C GLY A 71 1.01 52.33 -20.68
N GLU A 72 1.66 53.47 -20.87
CA GLU A 72 1.30 54.48 -21.90
C GLU A 72 1.96 54.21 -23.27
N GLU A 73 2.79 53.17 -23.38
CA GLU A 73 3.45 52.78 -24.63
C GLU A 73 2.61 51.75 -25.39
N GLN A 74 2.42 52.01 -26.68
CA GLN A 74 1.82 51.08 -27.64
C GLN A 74 2.82 50.75 -28.74
N VAL A 75 3.02 49.45 -28.96
CA VAL A 75 3.96 48.92 -29.96
C VAL A 75 3.18 48.19 -31.04
N PHE A 76 3.40 48.62 -32.29
CA PHE A 76 2.83 48.03 -33.49
C PHE A 76 3.94 47.39 -34.31
N GLN A 77 3.70 46.18 -34.78
CA GLN A 77 4.51 45.56 -35.83
C GLN A 77 3.92 46.04 -37.15
N ILE A 78 4.72 46.71 -37.98
CA ILE A 78 4.22 47.31 -39.21
C ILE A 78 4.95 46.74 -40.43
N PRO A 79 4.24 46.47 -41.55
CA PRO A 79 4.86 46.01 -42.78
C PRO A 79 5.99 46.92 -43.23
N GLY A 80 7.09 46.30 -43.67
CA GLY A 80 8.26 46.96 -44.21
C GLY A 80 8.08 47.63 -45.58
N GLU A 81 6.87 47.66 -46.11
CA GLU A 81 6.56 48.20 -47.43
C GLU A 81 6.15 49.69 -47.35
N LYS A 82 6.29 50.42 -48.46
CA LYS A 82 5.84 51.82 -48.52
C LYS A 82 4.31 51.87 -48.44
N ALA A 83 3.79 52.18 -47.27
CA ALA A 83 2.37 52.38 -47.04
C ALA A 83 2.10 53.74 -46.37
N VAL A 84 0.86 54.21 -46.49
CA VAL A 84 0.35 55.37 -45.74
C VAL A 84 -0.54 54.82 -44.65
N TRP A 85 -0.07 54.85 -43.41
CA TRP A 85 -0.81 54.40 -42.25
C TRP A 85 -1.65 55.55 -41.72
N ARG A 86 -2.94 55.32 -41.56
CA ARG A 86 -3.85 56.27 -40.93
C ARG A 86 -4.04 55.87 -39.48
N MET A 87 -3.69 56.80 -38.60
CA MET A 87 -3.73 56.62 -37.16
C MET A 87 -4.89 57.44 -36.57
N PHE A 88 -5.64 56.82 -35.66
CA PHE A 88 -6.78 57.42 -34.98
C PHE A 88 -6.67 57.18 -33.48
N LEU A 89 -7.20 58.11 -32.69
CA LEU A 89 -7.37 57.89 -31.26
C LEU A 89 -8.80 57.42 -31.03
N ASP A 90 -8.95 56.20 -30.50
CA ASP A 90 -10.26 55.67 -30.10
C ASP A 90 -10.29 55.40 -28.61
N GLU A 91 -11.50 55.33 -28.06
CA GLU A 91 -11.70 54.77 -26.73
C GLU A 91 -11.34 53.28 -26.77
N PRO A 92 -10.73 52.74 -25.70
CA PRO A 92 -10.44 51.32 -25.66
C PRO A 92 -11.75 50.55 -25.92
N PRO A 93 -11.74 49.51 -26.78
CA PRO A 93 -12.91 48.66 -26.90
C PRO A 93 -13.28 48.18 -25.50
N MET A 94 -14.54 48.38 -25.09
CA MET A 94 -15.04 47.80 -23.85
C MET A 94 -14.66 46.33 -23.86
N GLU A 95 -13.86 45.89 -22.90
CA GLU A 95 -13.72 44.47 -22.60
C GLU A 95 -15.14 43.93 -22.50
N MET A 96 -15.49 42.98 -23.36
CA MET A 96 -16.78 42.31 -23.28
C MET A 96 -16.88 41.79 -21.85
N ALA A 97 -17.81 42.34 -21.07
CA ALA A 97 -18.09 41.86 -19.73
C ALA A 97 -18.30 40.35 -19.83
N GLU A 98 -17.46 39.58 -19.16
CA GLU A 98 -17.57 38.12 -19.14
C GLU A 98 -19.01 37.77 -18.77
N GLU A 99 -19.69 37.00 -19.63
CA GLU A 99 -21.05 36.57 -19.36
C GLU A 99 -21.09 35.88 -17.99
N PRO A 100 -22.13 36.16 -17.16
CA PRO A 100 -22.22 35.63 -15.82
C PRO A 100 -22.08 34.10 -15.84
N VAL A 101 -21.28 33.57 -14.93
CA VAL A 101 -20.96 32.15 -14.84
C VAL A 101 -22.25 31.36 -14.55
N GLN A 102 -22.80 30.72 -15.59
CA GLN A 102 -23.94 29.81 -15.42
C GLN A 102 -23.45 28.49 -14.83
N PRO A 103 -24.07 27.97 -13.75
CA PRO A 103 -23.67 26.69 -13.16
C PRO A 103 -23.96 25.53 -14.12
N SER A 104 -23.12 24.49 -14.09
CA SER A 104 -23.25 23.31 -14.96
C SER A 104 -23.96 22.18 -14.25
N LEU A 105 -24.72 21.40 -15.02
CA LEU A 105 -25.40 20.20 -14.55
C LEU A 105 -24.60 18.98 -14.99
N TRP A 106 -23.97 18.31 -14.02
CA TRP A 106 -23.04 17.22 -14.30
C TRP A 106 -23.66 15.84 -14.06
N ALA A 107 -23.45 14.91 -15.00
CA ALA A 107 -23.50 13.47 -14.75
C ALA A 107 -22.10 12.93 -14.50
N LEU A 108 -21.99 11.94 -13.60
CA LEU A 108 -20.73 11.30 -13.25
C LEU A 108 -20.70 9.86 -13.74
N HIS A 109 -19.67 9.56 -14.53
CA HIS A 109 -19.30 8.21 -14.90
C HIS A 109 -17.98 7.86 -14.22
N ALA A 110 -17.99 6.90 -13.29
CA ALA A 110 -16.82 6.60 -12.49
C ALA A 110 -16.46 5.12 -12.53
N GLN A 111 -15.16 4.84 -12.51
CA GLN A 111 -14.60 3.51 -12.44
C GLN A 111 -13.72 3.46 -11.19
N VAL A 112 -14.09 2.63 -10.23
CA VAL A 112 -13.58 2.66 -8.85
C VAL A 112 -12.98 1.32 -8.49
N VAL A 113 -11.74 1.33 -7.97
CA VAL A 113 -11.16 0.17 -7.30
C VAL A 113 -11.14 0.41 -5.80
N GLY A 114 -11.56 -0.59 -5.02
CA GLY A 114 -11.62 -0.56 -3.57
C GLY A 114 -10.72 -1.61 -2.95
N ASP A 115 -9.89 -1.19 -1.99
CA ASP A 115 -9.02 -2.04 -1.19
C ASP A 115 -9.41 -1.94 0.30
N TYR A 116 -9.53 -3.07 0.99
CA TYR A 116 -9.70 -3.07 2.45
C TYR A 116 -8.36 -3.29 3.15
N ALA A 117 -7.97 -2.33 3.98
CA ALA A 117 -6.77 -2.40 4.80
C ALA A 117 -6.96 -1.57 6.08
N ASP A 118 -6.44 -2.05 7.21
CA ASP A 118 -6.40 -1.31 8.47
C ASP A 118 -7.77 -0.80 8.96
N GLY A 119 -8.84 -1.58 8.74
CA GLY A 119 -10.21 -1.19 9.12
C GLY A 119 -10.80 -0.07 8.25
N ARG A 120 -10.30 0.10 7.02
CA ARG A 120 -10.73 1.14 6.08
C ARG A 120 -10.87 0.56 4.68
N LEU A 121 -11.88 1.05 3.97
CA LEU A 121 -12.01 0.90 2.53
C LEU A 121 -11.35 2.11 1.86
N LYS A 122 -10.30 1.84 1.12
CA LYS A 122 -9.54 2.82 0.33
C LYS A 122 -10.01 2.71 -1.12
N PHE A 123 -10.59 3.78 -1.63
CA PHE A 123 -11.12 3.84 -2.98
C PHE A 123 -10.26 4.75 -3.84
N ARG A 124 -9.98 4.30 -5.06
CA ARG A 124 -9.37 5.08 -6.15
C ARG A 124 -10.31 5.05 -7.33
N SER A 125 -10.72 6.23 -7.79
CA SER A 125 -11.63 6.40 -8.93
C SER A 125 -10.96 7.15 -10.06
N GLN A 126 -11.21 6.68 -11.28
CA GLN A 126 -11.15 7.51 -12.47
C GLN A 126 -12.58 7.94 -12.80
N ALA A 127 -12.86 9.23 -12.64
CA ALA A 127 -14.18 9.82 -12.85
C ALA A 127 -14.18 10.71 -14.09
N GLN A 128 -15.26 10.62 -14.85
CA GLN A 128 -15.60 11.47 -15.98
C GLN A 128 -16.87 12.24 -15.63
N ALA A 129 -16.79 13.57 -15.62
CA ALA A 129 -17.93 14.45 -15.45
C ALA A 129 -18.35 15.02 -16.81
N GLN A 130 -19.63 14.84 -17.16
CA GLN A 130 -20.20 15.31 -18.41
C GLN A 130 -21.38 16.24 -18.12
N ALA A 131 -21.46 17.35 -18.85
CA ALA A 131 -22.58 18.29 -18.77
C ALA A 131 -23.05 18.66 -20.18
N ASP A 132 -24.36 18.88 -20.34
CA ASP A 132 -24.93 19.34 -21.61
C ASP A 132 -25.06 20.88 -21.68
N SER A 133 -24.85 21.56 -20.55
CA SER A 133 -24.98 23.02 -20.43
C SER A 133 -24.22 23.59 -19.23
N GLY A 134 -24.02 24.92 -19.24
CA GLY A 134 -23.34 25.68 -18.19
C GLY A 134 -21.91 26.08 -18.57
N SER A 135 -21.19 26.66 -17.62
CA SER A 135 -19.84 27.21 -17.81
C SER A 135 -18.69 26.20 -17.76
N GLY A 136 -18.91 24.97 -17.29
CA GLY A 136 -17.86 23.95 -17.13
C GLY A 136 -16.79 24.25 -16.07
N LEU A 137 -16.97 25.28 -15.22
CA LEU A 137 -15.92 25.81 -14.33
C LEU A 137 -15.88 25.18 -12.93
N SER A 138 -16.99 24.59 -12.46
CA SER A 138 -17.05 24.03 -11.10
C SER A 138 -17.97 22.82 -11.00
N LEU A 139 -17.60 21.87 -10.16
CA LEU A 139 -18.37 20.69 -9.80
C LEU A 139 -18.28 20.47 -8.29
N VAL A 140 -19.41 20.15 -7.67
CA VAL A 140 -19.43 19.65 -6.29
C VAL A 140 -19.84 18.18 -6.31
N VAL A 141 -19.02 17.32 -5.71
CA VAL A 141 -19.28 15.88 -5.60
C VAL A 141 -19.64 15.53 -4.16
N ASN A 142 -20.81 14.92 -3.99
CA ASN A 142 -21.23 14.28 -2.76
C ASN A 142 -20.48 12.95 -2.60
N LEU A 143 -19.78 12.81 -1.48
CA LEU A 143 -19.03 11.62 -1.13
C LEU A 143 -19.86 10.76 -0.14
N PRO A 144 -19.56 9.45 -0.05
CA PRO A 144 -20.18 8.57 0.94
C PRO A 144 -20.11 9.12 2.38
N ALA A 145 -21.03 8.69 3.23
CA ALA A 145 -21.00 9.04 4.63
C ALA A 145 -19.68 8.57 5.29
N ASN A 146 -19.20 9.34 6.27
CA ASN A 146 -18.00 9.02 7.07
C ASN A 146 -16.66 8.98 6.34
N VAL A 147 -16.56 9.53 5.12
CA VAL A 147 -15.27 9.68 4.43
C VAL A 147 -14.26 10.42 5.31
N ALA A 148 -13.11 9.79 5.53
CA ALA A 148 -12.06 10.29 6.43
C ALA A 148 -10.99 11.11 5.68
N SER A 149 -10.55 10.62 4.51
CA SER A 149 -9.52 11.22 3.68
C SER A 149 -10.03 11.39 2.25
N VAL A 150 -9.62 12.46 1.56
CA VAL A 150 -9.99 12.79 0.17
C VAL A 150 -8.80 13.43 -0.54
N SER A 151 -8.57 13.07 -1.79
CA SER A 151 -7.68 13.80 -2.69
C SER A 151 -8.23 13.81 -4.11
N VAL A 152 -8.03 14.92 -4.82
CA VAL A 152 -8.44 15.10 -6.21
C VAL A 152 -7.21 15.49 -7.04
N THR A 153 -7.05 14.89 -8.21
CA THR A 153 -5.99 15.25 -9.18
C THR A 153 -6.54 15.23 -10.61
N GLY A 154 -6.04 16.12 -11.46
CA GLY A 154 -6.47 16.28 -12.85
C GLY A 154 -5.70 17.41 -13.54
N GLU A 155 -5.61 17.37 -14.87
CA GLU A 155 -4.74 18.28 -15.67
C GLU A 155 -5.20 19.75 -15.62
N ASP A 156 -6.52 19.99 -15.70
CA ASP A 156 -7.10 21.34 -15.75
C ASP A 156 -7.67 21.83 -14.40
N ILE A 157 -7.39 21.12 -13.31
CA ILE A 157 -7.87 21.52 -11.98
C ILE A 157 -7.07 22.74 -11.52
N GLU A 158 -7.76 23.83 -11.21
CA GLU A 158 -7.18 25.00 -10.57
C GLU A 158 -7.06 24.78 -9.07
N GLU A 159 -8.17 24.38 -8.46
CA GLU A 159 -8.29 24.20 -7.03
C GLU A 159 -9.31 23.10 -6.72
N TRP A 160 -9.13 22.41 -5.59
CA TRP A 160 -10.19 21.63 -5.00
C TRP A 160 -10.26 21.87 -3.49
N LYS A 161 -11.46 21.80 -2.93
CA LYS A 161 -11.72 22.04 -1.52
C LYS A 161 -12.67 20.99 -0.96
N LEU A 162 -12.29 20.44 0.17
CA LEU A 162 -13.17 19.59 0.96
C LEU A 162 -14.07 20.49 1.80
N LEU A 163 -15.36 20.50 1.48
CA LEU A 163 -16.33 21.37 2.16
C LEU A 163 -16.60 20.87 3.59
N PRO A 164 -17.01 21.76 4.50
CA PRO A 164 -17.43 21.38 5.84
C PRO A 164 -18.50 20.28 5.80
N ARG A 165 -18.46 19.38 6.78
CA ARG A 165 -19.42 18.27 6.88
C ARG A 165 -20.84 18.85 7.04
N GLY A 166 -21.71 18.53 6.09
CA GLY A 166 -23.12 18.91 6.11
C GLY A 166 -24.03 17.76 6.56
N PRO A 167 -25.36 17.98 6.59
CA PRO A 167 -26.35 16.95 6.87
C PRO A 167 -26.31 15.82 5.83
N ASP A 168 -26.04 16.15 4.57
CA ASP A 168 -25.99 15.19 3.45
C ASP A 168 -24.63 14.49 3.28
N GLY A 169 -23.73 14.66 4.25
CA GLY A 169 -22.41 14.06 4.25
C GLY A 169 -21.28 15.02 3.90
N ARG A 170 -20.21 14.49 3.31
CA ARG A 170 -18.99 15.24 2.97
C ARG A 170 -19.02 15.56 1.49
N LYS A 171 -18.77 16.83 1.13
CA LYS A 171 -18.77 17.28 -0.26
C LYS A 171 -17.38 17.75 -0.65
N VAL A 172 -16.96 17.49 -1.89
CA VAL A 172 -15.73 18.04 -2.45
C VAL A 172 -16.07 18.94 -3.63
N ARG A 173 -15.59 20.18 -3.59
CA ARG A 173 -15.69 21.14 -4.69
C ARG A 173 -14.41 21.07 -5.52
N ILE A 174 -14.57 21.03 -6.83
CA ILE A 174 -13.49 21.01 -7.82
C ILE A 174 -13.74 22.22 -8.74
N ASP A 175 -12.74 23.07 -8.88
CA ASP A 175 -12.76 24.26 -9.74
C ASP A 175 -11.69 24.10 -10.83
N TRP A 176 -12.05 24.40 -12.08
CA TRP A 176 -11.21 24.25 -13.28
C TRP A 176 -10.78 25.61 -13.85
N LYS A 177 -9.63 25.63 -14.51
CA LYS A 177 -9.07 26.85 -15.12
C LYS A 177 -9.79 27.24 -16.41
N THR A 178 -10.17 26.25 -17.22
CA THR A 178 -10.68 26.49 -18.57
C THR A 178 -12.21 26.54 -18.56
N ARG A 179 -12.83 27.56 -19.16
CA ARG A 179 -14.29 27.67 -19.32
C ARG A 179 -14.79 26.78 -20.47
N ASP A 180 -16.09 26.48 -20.48
CA ASP A 180 -16.87 25.89 -21.58
C ASP A 180 -16.42 24.48 -22.01
N THR A 181 -15.56 23.84 -21.22
CA THR A 181 -15.25 22.42 -21.36
C THR A 181 -16.22 21.62 -20.48
N LEU A 182 -17.15 20.93 -21.14
CA LEU A 182 -18.24 20.19 -20.49
C LEU A 182 -17.99 18.68 -20.38
N ASP A 183 -16.79 18.20 -20.71
CA ASP A 183 -16.35 16.83 -20.48
C ASP A 183 -15.00 16.87 -19.75
N ARG A 184 -14.97 16.34 -18.52
CA ARG A 184 -13.84 16.44 -17.59
C ARG A 184 -13.46 15.08 -17.06
N VAL A 185 -12.17 14.77 -17.07
CA VAL A 185 -11.64 13.57 -16.42
C VAL A 185 -10.79 13.97 -15.22
N PHE A 186 -11.00 13.31 -14.09
CA PHE A 186 -10.21 13.51 -12.88
C PHE A 186 -10.07 12.20 -12.09
N LEU A 187 -9.05 12.15 -11.24
CA LEU A 187 -8.85 11.08 -10.28
C LEU A 187 -9.32 11.54 -8.91
N LEU A 188 -10.13 10.71 -8.26
CA LEU A 188 -10.64 10.95 -6.91
C LEU A 188 -10.27 9.76 -6.03
N ASN A 189 -9.55 10.02 -4.94
CA ASN A 189 -9.28 9.00 -3.92
C ASN A 189 -9.98 9.37 -2.63
N TRP A 190 -10.58 8.38 -1.96
CA TRP A 190 -11.18 8.59 -0.65
C TRP A 190 -11.10 7.33 0.22
N GLU A 191 -11.22 7.54 1.53
CA GLU A 191 -11.23 6.45 2.50
C GLU A 191 -12.48 6.47 3.37
N VAL A 192 -13.10 5.31 3.55
CA VAL A 192 -14.27 5.12 4.44
C VAL A 192 -13.88 4.16 5.56
N PRO A 193 -14.07 4.51 6.85
CA PRO A 193 -13.93 3.58 7.95
C PRO A 193 -14.88 2.39 7.77
N GLN A 194 -14.35 1.18 7.81
CA GLN A 194 -15.13 -0.05 7.66
C GLN A 194 -14.79 -1.01 8.80
N SER A 195 -15.79 -1.33 9.61
CA SER A 195 -15.59 -2.23 10.74
C SER A 195 -15.29 -3.65 10.26
N PRO A 196 -14.28 -4.34 10.81
CA PRO A 196 -14.01 -5.74 10.48
C PRO A 196 -15.16 -6.66 10.89
N ILE A 197 -15.91 -6.31 11.94
CA ILE A 197 -17.03 -7.14 12.41
C ILE A 197 -18.37 -6.79 11.74
N ALA A 198 -18.38 -5.84 10.80
CA ALA A 198 -19.58 -5.54 10.05
C ALA A 198 -19.98 -6.75 9.21
N THR A 199 -21.28 -7.03 9.20
CA THR A 199 -21.90 -8.05 8.34
C THR A 199 -22.31 -7.49 6.99
N THR A 200 -22.25 -6.17 6.82
CA THR A 200 -22.68 -5.46 5.63
C THR A 200 -21.71 -4.35 5.29
N TRP A 201 -21.31 -4.28 4.02
CA TRP A 201 -20.44 -3.22 3.48
C TRP A 201 -21.23 -2.41 2.47
N GLU A 202 -21.30 -1.10 2.66
CA GLU A 202 -22.06 -0.21 1.77
C GLU A 202 -21.13 0.37 0.70
N LEU A 203 -21.45 0.11 -0.57
CA LEU A 203 -20.86 0.76 -1.73
C LEU A 203 -21.78 1.91 -2.17
N ALA A 204 -21.48 3.12 -1.72
CA ALA A 204 -22.23 4.31 -2.09
C ALA A 204 -21.64 4.99 -3.34
N PRO A 205 -22.46 5.30 -4.36
CA PRO A 205 -22.00 5.98 -5.56
C PRO A 205 -21.61 7.45 -5.28
N LEU A 206 -20.63 7.96 -6.01
CA LEU A 206 -20.33 9.39 -6.10
C LEU A 206 -21.49 10.11 -6.80
N ARG A 207 -21.88 11.29 -6.32
CA ARG A 207 -22.97 12.05 -6.95
C ARG A 207 -22.56 13.49 -7.19
N ALA A 208 -22.87 14.03 -8.37
CA ALA A 208 -22.77 15.47 -8.58
C ALA A 208 -23.89 16.17 -7.81
N GLU A 209 -23.58 17.25 -7.11
CA GLU A 209 -24.58 18.11 -6.50
C GLU A 209 -25.28 18.92 -7.59
N ARG A 210 -26.61 18.94 -7.53
CA ARG A 210 -27.41 19.80 -8.41
C ARG A 210 -27.28 21.25 -7.93
N PRO A 211 -26.92 22.21 -8.80
CA PRO A 211 -26.86 23.62 -8.44
C PRO A 211 -28.20 24.17 -7.97
N GLU A 212 -28.18 25.06 -6.97
CA GLU A 212 -29.39 25.74 -6.50
C GLU A 212 -30.04 26.56 -7.63
N GLY A 213 -31.37 26.52 -7.71
CA GLY A 213 -32.16 27.28 -8.69
C GLY A 213 -32.34 26.59 -10.04
N VAL A 214 -31.76 25.41 -10.26
CA VAL A 214 -32.09 24.57 -11.43
C VAL A 214 -33.37 23.75 -11.12
N PRO A 215 -34.38 23.74 -12.01
CA PRO A 215 -35.60 22.98 -11.79
C PRO A 215 -35.37 21.46 -11.81
N ASP A 216 -36.21 20.72 -11.07
CA ASP A 216 -35.98 19.30 -10.80
C ASP A 216 -36.06 18.39 -12.02
N ASP A 217 -36.72 18.86 -13.08
CA ASP A 217 -36.91 18.18 -14.35
C ASP A 217 -35.69 18.30 -15.30
N ALA A 218 -34.74 19.19 -15.00
CA ALA A 218 -33.50 19.30 -15.76
C ALA A 218 -32.58 18.09 -15.45
N SER A 219 -32.45 17.17 -16.41
CA SER A 219 -31.61 15.98 -16.28
C SER A 219 -30.19 16.24 -16.79
N ALA A 220 -29.18 15.92 -16.00
CA ALA A 220 -27.77 15.95 -16.41
C ALA A 220 -27.32 14.67 -17.16
N GLY A 221 -28.24 13.73 -17.40
CA GLY A 221 -27.92 12.35 -17.79
C GLY A 221 -27.87 11.39 -16.59
N GLU A 222 -27.78 10.09 -16.88
CA GLU A 222 -27.75 9.03 -15.86
C GLU A 222 -26.30 8.77 -15.41
N SER A 223 -26.02 8.92 -14.11
CA SER A 223 -24.70 8.59 -13.55
C SER A 223 -24.50 7.07 -13.47
N ARG A 224 -23.29 6.60 -13.82
CA ARG A 224 -22.94 5.17 -13.81
C ARG A 224 -21.61 4.96 -13.14
N ILE A 225 -21.57 4.07 -12.15
CA ILE A 225 -20.36 3.81 -11.38
C ILE A 225 -20.07 2.33 -11.35
N LEU A 226 -18.90 1.98 -11.84
CA LEU A 226 -18.37 0.63 -11.79
C LEU A 226 -17.43 0.50 -10.60
N PHE A 227 -17.78 -0.33 -9.63
CA PHE A 227 -16.91 -0.71 -8.52
C PHE A 227 -16.25 -2.06 -8.78
N VAL A 228 -14.97 -2.14 -8.40
CA VAL A 228 -14.24 -3.39 -8.25
C VAL A 228 -13.64 -3.44 -6.85
N VAL A 229 -14.11 -4.34 -6.02
CA VAL A 229 -13.57 -4.56 -4.67
C VAL A 229 -12.59 -5.72 -4.74
N ARG A 230 -11.32 -5.46 -4.39
CA ARG A 230 -10.30 -6.51 -4.36
C ARG A 230 -10.59 -7.52 -3.25
N PRO A 231 -10.27 -8.81 -3.46
CA PRO A 231 -10.49 -9.81 -2.43
C PRO A 231 -9.52 -9.62 -1.28
N VAL A 232 -10.02 -9.96 -0.08
CA VAL A 232 -9.31 -9.83 1.19
C VAL A 232 -9.19 -11.21 1.80
N ASP A 233 -8.00 -11.58 2.24
CA ASP A 233 -7.72 -12.94 2.71
C ASP A 233 -8.60 -13.35 3.89
N GLY A 234 -9.45 -14.35 3.67
CA GLY A 234 -10.39 -14.86 4.68
C GLY A 234 -11.68 -14.05 4.80
N LEU A 235 -11.96 -13.10 3.91
CA LEU A 235 -13.23 -12.40 3.82
C LEU A 235 -14.00 -12.86 2.57
N GLU A 236 -15.24 -13.27 2.78
CA GLU A 236 -16.21 -13.54 1.72
C GLU A 236 -17.12 -12.32 1.57
N LEU A 237 -17.24 -11.82 0.34
CA LEU A 237 -18.16 -10.75 -0.03
C LEU A 237 -19.16 -11.28 -1.06
N SER A 238 -20.45 -11.08 -0.81
CA SER A 238 -21.49 -11.48 -1.75
C SER A 238 -22.44 -10.33 -2.08
N LEU A 239 -22.87 -10.29 -3.34
CA LEU A 239 -23.92 -9.40 -3.79
C LEU A 239 -25.30 -9.93 -3.36
N PRO A 240 -26.25 -9.03 -3.06
CA PRO A 240 -27.64 -9.45 -2.90
C PRO A 240 -28.13 -10.05 -4.22
N ALA A 241 -28.97 -11.09 -4.15
CA ALA A 241 -29.40 -11.87 -5.32
C ALA A 241 -30.05 -11.07 -6.47
N ALA A 242 -30.46 -9.83 -6.21
CA ALA A 242 -31.07 -8.92 -7.17
C ALA A 242 -30.07 -8.02 -7.91
N ALA A 243 -28.79 -7.99 -7.52
CA ALA A 243 -27.78 -7.14 -8.16
C ALA A 243 -27.17 -7.84 -9.39
N PRO A 244 -27.05 -7.15 -10.54
CA PRO A 244 -26.41 -7.72 -11.72
C PRO A 244 -24.92 -7.93 -11.45
N ALA A 245 -24.45 -9.17 -11.51
CA ALA A 245 -23.04 -9.48 -11.50
C ALA A 245 -22.47 -9.28 -12.91
N MET A 246 -21.41 -8.47 -13.03
CA MET A 246 -20.74 -8.21 -14.31
C MET A 246 -19.50 -9.10 -14.47
N GLU A 247 -19.24 -9.62 -15.67
CA GLU A 247 -18.06 -10.46 -15.93
C GLU A 247 -16.77 -9.63 -16.05
N ALA A 248 -15.66 -10.14 -15.51
CA ALA A 248 -14.35 -9.46 -15.52
C ALA A 248 -13.82 -9.09 -16.92
N ARG A 249 -14.26 -9.79 -17.98
CA ARG A 249 -13.88 -9.50 -19.37
C ARG A 249 -14.41 -8.15 -19.87
N GLN A 250 -15.47 -7.64 -19.25
CA GLN A 250 -16.11 -6.36 -19.59
C GLN A 250 -15.41 -5.17 -18.92
N LEU A 251 -14.41 -5.40 -18.07
CA LEU A 251 -13.70 -4.32 -17.38
C LEU A 251 -12.86 -3.47 -18.37
N PRO A 252 -12.76 -2.16 -18.14
CA PRO A 252 -11.78 -1.27 -18.78
C PRO A 252 -10.33 -1.74 -18.58
N GLY A 253 -9.44 -1.38 -19.51
CA GLY A 253 -8.06 -1.88 -19.52
C GLY A 253 -7.26 -1.59 -18.24
N TRP A 254 -7.40 -0.40 -17.66
CA TRP A 254 -6.69 -0.03 -16.44
C TRP A 254 -7.20 -0.81 -15.21
N LEU A 255 -8.51 -1.05 -15.10
CA LEU A 255 -9.08 -1.88 -14.03
C LEU A 255 -8.62 -3.33 -14.18
N ARG A 256 -8.49 -3.87 -15.40
CA ARG A 256 -7.93 -5.22 -15.58
C ARG A 256 -6.51 -5.31 -15.03
N THR A 257 -5.66 -4.30 -15.27
CA THR A 257 -4.29 -4.23 -14.74
C THR A 257 -4.26 -4.18 -13.20
N GLU A 258 -5.28 -3.60 -12.58
CA GLU A 258 -5.39 -3.57 -11.12
C GLU A 258 -5.91 -4.90 -10.52
N VAL A 259 -6.48 -5.80 -11.33
CA VAL A 259 -7.19 -7.02 -10.86
C VAL A 259 -6.50 -8.32 -11.33
N VAL A 260 -5.35 -8.22 -12.04
CA VAL A 260 -4.70 -9.27 -12.86
C VAL A 260 -4.60 -10.66 -12.24
N ASP A 261 -4.48 -10.79 -10.92
CA ASP A 261 -4.22 -12.08 -10.25
C ASP A 261 -5.27 -12.50 -9.22
N ARG A 262 -6.39 -11.77 -9.09
CA ARG A 262 -7.34 -12.00 -7.99
C ARG A 262 -8.79 -11.81 -8.44
N ASP A 263 -9.65 -12.78 -8.14
CA ASP A 263 -11.10 -12.72 -8.35
C ASP A 263 -11.71 -11.60 -7.49
N GLY A 264 -11.71 -10.37 -8.01
CA GLY A 264 -12.37 -9.22 -7.39
C GLY A 264 -13.88 -9.27 -7.56
N LEU A 265 -14.61 -8.74 -6.59
CA LEU A 265 -16.05 -8.57 -6.72
C LEU A 265 -16.33 -7.33 -7.57
N ILE A 266 -17.06 -7.52 -8.67
CA ILE A 266 -17.39 -6.46 -9.63
C ILE A 266 -18.86 -6.08 -9.47
N VAL A 267 -19.13 -4.79 -9.28
CA VAL A 267 -20.46 -4.25 -9.02
C VAL A 267 -20.68 -3.02 -9.88
N GLU A 268 -21.69 -3.03 -10.75
CA GLU A 268 -22.12 -1.83 -11.46
C GLU A 268 -23.32 -1.20 -10.72
N ILE A 269 -23.21 0.08 -10.41
CA ILE A 269 -24.27 0.89 -9.80
C ILE A 269 -24.75 1.88 -10.85
N VAL A 270 -26.02 1.77 -11.21
CA VAL A 270 -26.71 2.69 -12.10
C VAL A 270 -27.64 3.58 -11.27
N GLY A 271 -27.48 4.89 -11.39
CA GLY A 271 -28.21 5.88 -10.59
C GLY A 271 -27.62 6.10 -9.20
N GLU A 272 -28.48 6.34 -8.21
CA GLU A 272 -28.07 6.90 -6.92
C GLU A 272 -28.06 5.91 -5.75
N ALA A 273 -28.74 4.77 -5.87
CA ALA A 273 -28.91 3.86 -4.74
C ALA A 273 -27.59 3.17 -4.36
N PRO A 274 -27.20 3.15 -3.07
CA PRO A 274 -26.05 2.38 -2.62
C PRO A 274 -26.33 0.87 -2.75
N VAL A 275 -25.27 0.09 -2.93
CA VAL A 275 -25.32 -1.38 -2.92
C VAL A 275 -24.73 -1.89 -1.62
N ASN A 276 -25.48 -2.71 -0.91
CA ASN A 276 -25.03 -3.37 0.30
C ASN A 276 -24.50 -4.76 -0.02
N LEU A 277 -23.22 -5.01 0.28
CA LEU A 277 -22.59 -6.31 0.18
C LEU A 277 -22.72 -7.04 1.51
N ASP A 278 -23.07 -8.32 1.46
CA ASP A 278 -22.96 -9.17 2.64
C ASP A 278 -21.49 -9.56 2.83
N SER A 279 -21.00 -9.42 4.07
CA SER A 279 -19.61 -9.68 4.41
C SER A 279 -19.48 -10.70 5.53
N LYS A 280 -18.64 -11.72 5.31
CA LYS A 280 -18.43 -12.82 6.25
C LYS A 280 -16.96 -13.17 6.35
N TRP A 281 -16.37 -13.04 7.55
CA TRP A 281 -15.04 -13.57 7.82
C TRP A 281 -15.10 -15.09 7.99
N LEU A 282 -14.27 -15.78 7.22
CA LEU A 282 -14.11 -17.22 7.31
C LEU A 282 -13.21 -17.56 8.51
N PRO A 283 -13.52 -18.65 9.24
CA PRO A 283 -12.67 -19.11 10.32
C PRO A 283 -11.30 -19.48 9.76
N ARG A 284 -10.24 -18.95 10.38
CA ARG A 284 -8.86 -19.32 10.05
C ARG A 284 -8.47 -20.57 10.83
N LEU A 285 -7.94 -21.57 10.14
CA LEU A 285 -7.31 -22.70 10.80
C LEU A 285 -5.93 -22.27 11.28
N GLU A 286 -5.70 -22.40 12.58
CA GLU A 286 -4.36 -22.20 13.14
C GLU A 286 -3.45 -23.33 12.68
N THR A 287 -2.36 -22.96 12.01
CA THR A 287 -1.27 -23.89 11.71
C THR A 287 -0.26 -23.84 12.85
N ALA A 288 0.43 -24.95 13.10
CA ALA A 288 1.49 -25.00 14.09
C ALA A 288 2.58 -23.97 13.71
N GLN A 289 2.81 -22.99 14.57
CA GLN A 289 3.82 -21.95 14.36
C GLN A 289 5.25 -22.53 14.36
N ALA A 290 5.43 -23.66 15.06
CA ALA A 290 6.68 -24.38 15.13
C ALA A 290 6.48 -25.89 15.34
N THR A 291 7.48 -26.67 14.94
CA THR A 291 7.56 -28.12 15.16
C THR A 291 9.01 -28.53 15.42
N ILE A 292 9.23 -29.66 16.06
CA ILE A 292 10.57 -30.24 16.27
C ILE A 292 10.73 -31.38 15.27
N SER A 293 11.61 -31.17 14.29
CA SER A 293 11.88 -32.18 13.26
C SER A 293 12.62 -33.41 13.82
N THR A 294 13.54 -33.20 14.76
CA THR A 294 14.24 -34.28 15.45
C THR A 294 14.64 -33.80 16.85
N ALA A 295 14.47 -34.66 17.84
CA ALA A 295 14.99 -34.48 19.19
C ALA A 295 15.92 -35.66 19.53
N THR A 296 17.19 -35.39 19.73
CA THR A 296 18.21 -36.39 20.06
C THR A 296 18.61 -36.26 21.51
N PHE A 297 18.64 -37.37 22.23
CA PHE A 297 19.01 -37.44 23.63
C PHE A 297 20.11 -38.45 23.87
N GLU A 298 21.05 -38.11 24.74
CA GLU A 298 22.07 -39.00 25.26
C GLU A 298 22.02 -38.94 26.78
N THR A 299 21.71 -40.06 27.43
CA THR A 299 21.71 -40.19 28.89
C THR A 299 22.81 -41.15 29.30
N ARG A 300 23.68 -40.72 30.20
CA ARG A 300 24.68 -41.57 30.84
C ARG A 300 24.40 -41.70 32.32
N VAL A 301 24.18 -42.93 32.79
CA VAL A 301 23.96 -43.27 34.19
C VAL A 301 25.27 -43.74 34.82
N VAL A 302 25.53 -43.29 36.04
CA VAL A 302 26.67 -43.70 36.88
C VAL A 302 26.17 -44.54 38.05
N GLY A 303 26.99 -45.46 38.58
CA GLY A 303 26.57 -46.42 39.61
C GLY A 303 26.06 -45.79 40.92
N ASP A 304 26.40 -44.55 41.21
CA ASP A 304 25.90 -43.79 42.35
C ASP A 304 24.54 -43.11 42.09
N GLY A 305 23.91 -43.35 40.94
CA GLY A 305 22.64 -42.76 40.53
C GLY A 305 22.77 -41.37 39.91
N SER A 306 23.97 -40.82 39.76
CA SER A 306 24.14 -39.57 39.01
C SER A 306 23.96 -39.83 37.51
N MET A 307 23.31 -38.88 36.83
CA MET A 307 23.07 -38.94 35.40
C MET A 307 23.51 -37.65 34.72
N LEU A 308 24.04 -37.78 33.51
CA LEU A 308 24.30 -36.68 32.59
C LEU A 308 23.39 -36.85 31.37
N VAL A 309 22.62 -35.82 31.04
CA VAL A 309 21.76 -35.81 29.86
C VAL A 309 22.20 -34.71 28.91
N THR A 310 22.38 -35.05 27.64
CA THR A 310 22.57 -34.11 26.54
C THR A 310 21.38 -34.23 25.59
N ALA A 311 20.69 -33.12 25.36
CA ALA A 311 19.56 -33.02 24.45
C ALA A 311 19.91 -32.06 23.30
N GLU A 312 19.55 -32.43 22.07
CA GLU A 312 19.65 -31.57 20.90
C GLU A 312 18.32 -31.59 20.13
N TYR A 313 17.77 -30.41 19.89
CA TYR A 313 16.49 -30.22 19.22
C TYR A 313 16.68 -29.45 17.91
N SER A 314 16.10 -29.98 16.83
CA SER A 314 16.02 -29.30 15.53
C SER A 314 14.63 -28.70 15.33
N VAL A 315 14.45 -27.45 15.71
CA VAL A 315 13.16 -26.73 15.73
C VAL A 315 12.93 -26.02 14.39
N ARG A 316 11.82 -26.30 13.71
CA ARG A 316 11.34 -25.58 12.52
C ARG A 316 10.30 -24.54 12.93
N HIS A 317 10.50 -23.29 12.52
CA HIS A 317 9.60 -22.18 12.82
C HIS A 317 9.77 -21.05 11.81
N GLY A 318 8.75 -20.21 11.61
CA GLY A 318 8.76 -19.14 10.60
C GLY A 318 9.17 -17.76 11.11
N THR A 319 8.99 -17.50 12.41
CA THR A 319 9.25 -16.20 13.05
C THR A 319 10.00 -16.41 14.37
N PRO A 320 10.65 -15.36 14.93
CA PRO A 320 11.14 -15.43 16.30
C PRO A 320 10.03 -15.88 17.26
N MET A 321 10.37 -16.69 18.26
CA MET A 321 9.41 -17.21 19.23
C MET A 321 10.06 -17.51 20.57
N ASP A 322 9.25 -17.49 21.62
CA ASP A 322 9.63 -17.99 22.94
C ASP A 322 9.16 -19.44 23.05
N TRP A 323 10.10 -20.36 23.28
CA TRP A 323 9.82 -21.80 23.33
C TRP A 323 10.00 -22.34 24.74
N MET A 324 8.95 -23.00 25.25
CA MET A 324 8.89 -23.54 26.60
C MET A 324 9.27 -25.04 26.64
N LEU A 325 10.09 -25.39 27.62
CA LEU A 325 10.45 -26.76 27.98
C LEU A 325 10.19 -26.99 29.48
N GLU A 326 9.49 -28.07 29.80
CA GLU A 326 9.34 -28.57 31.17
C GLU A 326 10.35 -29.69 31.40
N LEU A 327 11.33 -29.43 32.26
CA LEU A 327 12.40 -30.34 32.60
C LEU A 327 11.90 -31.40 33.61
N PRO A 328 12.50 -32.61 33.61
CA PRO A 328 12.36 -33.50 34.76
C PRO A 328 12.98 -32.88 36.01
N LYS A 329 12.91 -33.57 37.15
CA LYS A 329 13.62 -33.14 38.35
C LYS A 329 15.14 -33.21 38.08
N ILE A 330 15.74 -32.06 37.82
CA ILE A 330 17.17 -31.90 37.54
C ILE A 330 17.89 -31.30 38.76
N ASP A 331 19.19 -31.54 38.86
CA ASP A 331 20.04 -30.88 39.87
C ASP A 331 20.56 -29.53 39.33
N GLN A 332 21.07 -29.53 38.09
CA GLN A 332 21.70 -28.37 37.48
C GLN A 332 21.71 -28.44 35.95
N ILE A 333 21.48 -27.29 35.31
CA ILE A 333 21.78 -27.08 33.88
C ILE A 333 23.26 -26.73 33.74
N LEU A 334 23.98 -27.48 32.92
CA LEU A 334 25.43 -27.34 32.72
C LEU A 334 25.74 -26.44 31.53
N THR A 335 25.10 -26.67 30.39
CA THR A 335 25.27 -25.85 29.18
C THR A 335 23.98 -25.72 28.39
N CYS A 336 23.81 -24.57 27.74
CA CYS A 336 22.72 -24.29 26.82
C CYS A 336 23.27 -23.56 25.61
N GLU A 337 22.85 -23.97 24.41
CA GLU A 337 23.22 -23.33 23.16
C GLU A 337 22.01 -23.17 22.25
N VAL A 338 21.92 -22.03 21.57
CA VAL A 338 21.01 -21.82 20.44
C VAL A 338 21.87 -21.52 19.21
N ASN A 339 21.72 -22.30 18.15
CA ASN A 339 22.54 -22.20 16.93
C ASN A 339 24.06 -22.18 17.23
N ARG A 340 24.50 -23.04 18.16
CA ARG A 340 25.89 -23.15 18.64
C ARG A 340 26.44 -21.91 19.36
N GLN A 341 25.56 -20.98 19.74
CA GLN A 341 25.89 -19.84 20.59
C GLN A 341 25.41 -20.11 22.01
N ALA A 342 26.31 -19.99 22.98
CA ALA A 342 25.97 -20.14 24.39
C ALA A 342 24.84 -19.16 24.77
N THR A 343 23.83 -19.68 25.46
CA THR A 343 22.68 -18.90 25.91
C THR A 343 22.38 -19.20 27.38
N SER A 344 21.63 -18.33 28.03
CA SER A 344 21.07 -18.57 29.35
C SER A 344 19.54 -18.61 29.23
N PRO A 345 18.90 -19.79 29.32
CA PRO A 345 17.45 -19.86 29.25
C PRO A 345 16.82 -19.18 30.47
N ILE A 346 15.58 -18.73 30.32
CA ILE A 346 14.85 -18.01 31.38
C ILE A 346 14.09 -19.05 32.21
N LEU A 347 14.33 -19.09 33.52
CA LEU A 347 13.54 -19.91 34.44
C LEU A 347 12.17 -19.25 34.68
N ARG A 348 11.08 -19.91 34.26
CA ARG A 348 9.70 -19.41 34.43
C ARG A 348 9.03 -19.96 35.68
N SER A 349 9.31 -21.21 36.01
CA SER A 349 8.86 -21.90 37.24
C SER A 349 9.89 -22.96 37.63
N GLU A 350 9.66 -23.68 38.73
CA GLU A 350 10.62 -24.64 39.33
C GLU A 350 11.26 -25.60 38.31
N ASN A 351 10.47 -26.13 37.38
CA ASN A 351 10.94 -27.08 36.36
C ASN A 351 10.73 -26.58 34.92
N GLN A 352 10.44 -25.30 34.71
CA GLN A 352 10.08 -24.80 33.38
C GLN A 352 11.05 -23.72 32.92
N ILE A 353 11.67 -23.95 31.76
CA ILE A 353 12.61 -23.03 31.14
C ILE A 353 12.09 -22.53 29.79
N GLU A 354 12.49 -21.32 29.43
CA GLU A 354 12.16 -20.68 28.17
C GLU A 354 13.43 -20.38 27.36
N PHE A 355 13.40 -20.76 26.08
CA PHE A 355 14.39 -20.36 25.09
C PHE A 355 13.81 -19.28 24.16
N ARG A 356 14.54 -18.19 23.98
CA ARG A 356 14.21 -17.20 22.94
C ARG A 356 14.85 -17.62 21.62
N LEU A 357 14.04 -18.09 20.68
CA LEU A 357 14.50 -18.53 19.37
C LEU A 357 14.54 -17.32 18.41
N PRO A 358 15.70 -17.02 17.80
CA PRO A 358 15.84 -15.91 16.86
C PRO A 358 15.12 -16.21 15.54
N ALA A 359 14.95 -15.22 14.65
CA ALA A 359 14.43 -15.50 13.31
C ALA A 359 15.28 -16.60 12.64
N PRO A 360 14.64 -17.60 11.99
CA PRO A 360 15.37 -18.71 11.39
C PRO A 360 16.32 -18.20 10.31
N GLN A 361 17.55 -18.71 10.30
CA GLN A 361 18.50 -18.39 9.24
C GLN A 361 18.17 -19.24 8.01
N ALA A 362 17.93 -18.59 6.87
CA ALA A 362 17.80 -19.29 5.60
C ALA A 362 19.14 -19.94 5.23
N ARG A 363 19.18 -21.26 5.13
CA ARG A 363 20.30 -22.01 4.52
C ARG A 363 19.80 -22.57 3.20
N GLU A 364 20.62 -22.50 2.15
CA GLU A 364 20.25 -22.89 0.77
C GLU A 364 19.62 -24.29 0.67
N ASP A 365 19.98 -25.22 1.57
CA ASP A 365 19.56 -26.63 1.51
C ASP A 365 18.77 -27.12 2.75
N ALA A 366 18.31 -26.23 3.63
CA ALA A 366 17.58 -26.64 4.83
C ALA A 366 16.32 -25.81 5.09
N ALA A 367 15.26 -26.48 5.52
CA ALA A 367 14.06 -25.79 6.00
C ALA A 367 14.44 -24.81 7.12
N PRO A 368 13.87 -23.59 7.13
CA PRO A 368 14.19 -22.58 8.14
C PRO A 368 13.96 -23.14 9.56
N GLY A 369 14.96 -23.01 10.41
CA GLY A 369 14.93 -23.54 11.77
C GLY A 369 16.09 -23.13 12.64
N THR A 370 16.04 -23.59 13.88
CA THR A 370 17.00 -23.32 14.95
C THR A 370 17.39 -24.63 15.62
N THR A 371 18.68 -24.79 15.93
CA THR A 371 19.17 -25.91 16.75
C THR A 371 19.30 -25.45 18.19
N VAL A 372 18.73 -26.19 19.13
CA VAL A 372 18.88 -25.94 20.57
C VAL A 372 19.57 -27.13 21.20
N LYS A 373 20.67 -26.90 21.92
CA LYS A 373 21.39 -27.93 22.67
C LYS A 373 21.33 -27.61 24.16
N LEU A 374 21.04 -28.62 24.97
CA LEU A 374 20.87 -28.51 26.40
C LEU A 374 21.60 -29.67 27.09
N CYS A 375 22.45 -29.38 28.06
CA CYS A 375 23.11 -30.39 28.88
C CYS A 375 22.81 -30.15 30.36
N TYR A 376 22.39 -31.18 31.09
CA TYR A 376 22.01 -31.08 32.49
C TYR A 376 22.32 -32.37 33.26
N SER A 377 22.41 -32.25 34.58
CA SER A 377 22.58 -33.39 35.49
C SER A 377 21.31 -33.69 36.27
N MET A 378 21.15 -34.97 36.61
CA MET A 378 20.08 -35.47 37.48
C MET A 378 20.68 -36.41 38.52
N LYS A 379 19.96 -36.59 39.64
CA LYS A 379 20.28 -37.58 40.66
C LYS A 379 19.10 -38.50 40.92
N SER A 380 19.34 -39.80 40.80
CA SER A 380 18.48 -40.87 41.31
C SER A 380 19.11 -41.54 42.53
N GLU A 381 18.42 -42.55 43.05
CA GLU A 381 19.01 -43.52 43.98
C GLU A 381 20.19 -44.26 43.32
N SER A 382 21.17 -44.66 44.14
CA SER A 382 22.29 -45.49 43.70
C SER A 382 21.82 -46.82 43.14
N LEU A 383 22.55 -47.35 42.17
CA LEU A 383 22.22 -48.64 41.59
C LEU A 383 22.43 -49.75 42.63
N ASP A 384 21.49 -50.70 42.68
CA ASP A 384 21.62 -51.90 43.50
C ASP A 384 22.78 -52.75 42.96
N PRO A 385 23.68 -53.26 43.82
CA PRO A 385 24.85 -54.03 43.38
C PRO A 385 24.55 -55.34 42.63
N VAL A 386 23.31 -55.85 42.73
CA VAL A 386 22.87 -57.12 42.15
C VAL A 386 21.92 -56.88 40.99
N SER A 387 20.80 -56.20 41.25
CA SER A 387 19.76 -55.95 40.25
C SER A 387 18.80 -54.88 40.72
N GLY A 388 18.26 -54.08 39.80
CA GLY A 388 17.30 -53.06 40.16
C GLY A 388 16.58 -52.47 38.95
N LYS A 389 15.97 -51.31 39.19
CA LYS A 389 15.31 -50.52 38.16
C LYS A 389 15.74 -49.06 38.22
N ILE A 390 15.80 -48.40 37.07
CA ILE A 390 16.02 -46.96 36.94
C ILE A 390 14.89 -46.39 36.10
N ALA A 391 14.22 -45.36 36.59
CA ALA A 391 13.27 -44.58 35.81
C ALA A 391 13.95 -43.30 35.30
N VAL A 392 13.90 -43.08 34.00
CA VAL A 392 14.44 -41.86 33.37
C VAL A 392 13.34 -41.20 32.55
N GLU A 393 13.23 -39.89 32.71
CA GLU A 393 12.29 -39.07 31.96
C GLU A 393 13.04 -37.95 31.22
N LEU A 394 12.60 -37.64 30.02
CA LEU A 394 13.11 -36.53 29.21
C LEU A 394 12.23 -35.29 29.38
N PRO A 395 12.69 -34.11 28.92
CA PRO A 395 11.90 -32.88 28.98
C PRO A 395 10.60 -32.99 28.16
N LEU A 396 9.52 -32.40 28.68
CA LEU A 396 8.24 -32.23 28.00
C LEU A 396 8.22 -30.91 27.23
N THR A 397 7.62 -30.93 26.04
CA THR A 397 7.41 -29.74 25.21
C THR A 397 6.01 -29.74 24.58
N GLU A 398 5.47 -28.55 24.34
CA GLU A 398 4.22 -28.36 23.62
C GLU A 398 4.37 -28.53 22.10
N LEU A 399 5.60 -28.39 21.58
CA LEU A 399 5.87 -28.53 20.16
C LEU A 399 5.74 -30.00 19.74
N PHE A 400 5.18 -30.21 18.55
CA PHE A 400 5.08 -31.54 17.97
C PHE A 400 6.47 -32.04 17.54
N ILE A 401 6.89 -33.20 18.05
CA ILE A 401 8.16 -33.83 17.70
C ILE A 401 7.91 -34.90 16.64
N HIS A 402 8.51 -34.77 15.46
CA HIS A 402 8.36 -35.75 14.39
C HIS A 402 9.09 -37.06 14.73
N ARG A 403 10.29 -36.96 15.28
CA ARG A 403 11.14 -38.09 15.64
C ARG A 403 11.97 -37.77 16.88
N LEU A 404 11.99 -38.70 17.82
CA LEU A 404 12.85 -38.71 18.99
C LEU A 404 13.80 -39.89 18.89
N ASP A 405 15.09 -39.62 19.06
CA ASP A 405 16.16 -40.62 19.13
C ASP A 405 16.85 -40.49 20.50
N TRP A 406 17.01 -41.59 21.22
CA TRP A 406 17.55 -41.56 22.58
C TRP A 406 18.54 -42.70 22.83
N ALA A 407 19.79 -42.35 23.15
CA ALA A 407 20.82 -43.27 23.59
C ALA A 407 20.93 -43.26 25.12
N LEU A 408 20.63 -44.39 25.77
CA LEU A 408 20.74 -44.57 27.22
C LEU A 408 21.90 -45.52 27.53
N THR A 409 22.91 -45.03 28.26
CA THR A 409 24.09 -45.81 28.67
C THR A 409 24.09 -46.05 30.18
N ILE A 410 24.23 -47.31 30.60
CA ILE A 410 24.44 -47.70 32.00
C ILE A 410 25.91 -48.10 32.27
N PRO A 411 26.36 -48.22 33.53
CA PRO A 411 27.72 -48.64 33.82
C PRO A 411 28.03 -50.06 33.30
N ASP A 412 29.26 -50.29 32.83
CA ASP A 412 29.69 -51.55 32.19
C ASP A 412 29.56 -52.80 33.07
N SER A 413 29.46 -52.63 34.39
CA SER A 413 29.24 -53.71 35.37
C SER A 413 27.83 -54.29 35.33
N PHE A 414 26.89 -53.60 34.67
CA PHE A 414 25.49 -53.98 34.56
C PHE A 414 25.11 -54.28 33.12
N GLU A 415 24.05 -55.08 32.96
CA GLU A 415 23.40 -55.35 31.69
C GLU A 415 21.89 -55.10 31.81
N PRO A 416 21.25 -54.59 30.75
CA PRO A 416 19.81 -54.37 30.73
C PRO A 416 19.07 -55.69 30.57
N THR A 417 18.02 -55.90 31.36
CA THR A 417 17.20 -57.13 31.32
C THR A 417 15.82 -56.89 30.72
N ALA A 418 15.23 -55.72 30.95
CA ALA A 418 13.96 -55.30 30.37
C ALA A 418 13.87 -53.79 30.27
N VAL A 419 13.07 -53.30 29.32
CA VAL A 419 12.81 -51.89 29.09
C VAL A 419 11.30 -51.71 28.96
N GLU A 420 10.73 -50.87 29.82
CA GLU A 420 9.31 -50.51 29.79
C GLU A 420 9.18 -48.99 29.63
N GLY A 421 8.11 -48.49 29.00
CA GLY A 421 7.93 -47.05 28.82
C GLY A 421 7.12 -46.70 27.59
N ASN A 422 7.08 -45.40 27.26
CA ASN A 422 6.37 -44.89 26.09
C ASN A 422 7.30 -44.66 24.88
N VAL A 423 8.50 -45.22 24.91
CA VAL A 423 9.50 -45.22 23.82
C VAL A 423 9.82 -46.66 23.41
N GLN A 424 10.19 -46.87 22.15
CA GLN A 424 10.44 -48.21 21.60
C GLN A 424 11.94 -48.47 21.46
N ILE A 425 12.39 -49.72 21.60
CA ILE A 425 13.79 -50.08 21.32
C ILE A 425 14.02 -50.02 19.80
N SER A 426 15.02 -49.26 19.35
CA SER A 426 15.32 -49.13 17.93
C SER A 426 15.80 -50.46 17.35
N THR A 427 15.08 -50.97 16.35
CA THR A 427 15.30 -52.31 15.77
C THR A 427 16.48 -52.36 14.77
N GLY A 428 17.07 -51.20 14.43
CA GLY A 428 18.03 -51.05 13.33
C GLY A 428 19.52 -51.21 13.69
N GLN A 429 19.90 -51.18 14.97
CA GLN A 429 21.33 -51.11 15.39
C GLN A 429 21.89 -52.38 16.03
N SER A 430 21.16 -53.49 16.04
CA SER A 430 21.61 -54.76 16.64
C SER A 430 22.68 -55.55 15.82
N LYS A 431 23.45 -54.89 14.95
CA LYS A 431 24.44 -55.53 14.07
C LYS A 431 25.80 -54.82 14.04
N SER A 432 26.52 -54.84 15.16
CA SER A 432 27.98 -55.10 15.22
C SER A 432 28.55 -54.67 16.57
N GLY A 433 29.01 -55.62 17.39
CA GLY A 433 30.06 -55.39 18.41
C GLY A 433 29.85 -54.36 19.52
N ASP A 434 28.74 -53.62 19.56
CA ASP A 434 28.54 -52.51 20.50
C ASP A 434 28.27 -53.00 21.93
N ALA A 435 28.82 -52.24 22.86
CA ALA A 435 28.86 -52.56 24.28
C ALA A 435 27.45 -52.81 24.84
N SER A 436 27.25 -53.94 25.54
CA SER A 436 25.91 -54.40 25.96
C SER A 436 25.21 -53.51 27.01
N ASN A 437 25.76 -52.34 27.32
CA ASN A 437 25.26 -51.34 28.25
C ASN A 437 24.68 -50.10 27.56
N LEU A 438 24.69 -50.03 26.22
CA LEU A 438 24.06 -48.98 25.43
C LEU A 438 22.71 -49.45 24.88
N ILE A 439 21.66 -48.66 25.12
CA ILE A 439 20.29 -48.94 24.68
C ILE A 439 19.84 -47.79 23.80
N HIS A 440 19.45 -48.10 22.56
CA HIS A 440 18.88 -47.13 21.63
C HIS A 440 17.36 -47.21 21.64
N LEU A 441 16.73 -46.08 21.95
CA LEU A 441 15.31 -45.89 22.06
C LEU A 441 14.86 -44.88 20.99
N GLU A 442 13.70 -45.10 20.40
CA GLU A 442 13.11 -44.21 19.40
C GLU A 442 11.62 -44.02 19.62
N LYS A 443 11.11 -42.87 19.16
CA LYS A 443 9.67 -42.61 19.10
C LYS A 443 9.35 -41.69 17.93
N GLU A 444 8.39 -42.11 17.12
CA GLU A 444 7.83 -41.27 16.07
C GLU A 444 6.58 -40.54 16.57
N LEU A 445 6.40 -39.30 16.13
CA LEU A 445 5.19 -38.50 16.36
C LEU A 445 4.82 -38.32 17.85
N CYS A 446 5.63 -37.56 18.58
CA CYS A 446 5.39 -37.26 20.00
C CYS A 446 4.69 -35.90 20.16
N ARG A 447 3.58 -35.87 20.91
CA ARG A 447 2.80 -34.64 21.17
C ARG A 447 2.33 -34.57 22.62
N GLY A 448 2.79 -33.54 23.34
CA GLY A 448 2.25 -33.22 24.67
C GLY A 448 2.41 -34.36 25.69
N GLU A 449 3.39 -35.23 25.50
CA GLU A 449 3.68 -36.35 26.38
C GLU A 449 5.15 -36.32 26.78
N LYS A 450 5.46 -36.81 27.98
CA LYS A 450 6.82 -36.87 28.50
C LYS A 450 7.45 -38.20 28.07
N PRO A 451 8.52 -38.21 27.25
CA PRO A 451 9.21 -39.45 26.92
C PRO A 451 9.86 -40.01 28.18
N ALA A 452 9.57 -41.27 28.51
CA ALA A 452 10.00 -41.90 29.75
C ALA A 452 10.25 -43.39 29.55
N VAL A 453 11.21 -43.91 30.31
CA VAL A 453 11.59 -45.32 30.31
C VAL A 453 11.89 -45.80 31.73
N GLU A 454 11.45 -47.01 32.05
CA GLU A 454 11.90 -47.81 33.18
C GLU A 454 12.83 -48.90 32.65
N LEU A 455 14.10 -48.84 33.07
CA LEU A 455 15.13 -49.79 32.71
C LEU A 455 15.38 -50.74 33.88
N PHE A 456 15.17 -52.04 33.64
CA PHE A 456 15.57 -53.10 34.54
C PHE A 456 16.97 -53.57 34.19
N TYR A 457 17.80 -53.81 35.21
CA TYR A 457 19.19 -54.20 35.03
C TYR A 457 19.63 -55.25 36.05
N GLN A 458 20.69 -55.99 35.72
CA GLN A 458 21.39 -56.89 36.62
C GLN A 458 22.90 -56.79 36.45
N ARG A 459 23.67 -57.22 37.45
CA ARG A 459 25.13 -57.29 37.36
C ARG A 459 25.55 -58.42 36.41
N ARG A 460 26.41 -58.10 35.44
CA ARG A 460 26.81 -59.00 34.33
C ARG A 460 27.44 -60.32 34.80
N GLU A 461 28.11 -60.33 35.96
CA GLU A 461 28.83 -61.51 36.47
C GLU A 461 27.92 -62.61 37.07
N LEU A 462 26.64 -62.34 37.29
CA LEU A 462 25.68 -63.34 37.80
C LEU A 462 25.04 -64.18 36.68
N GLY A 463 25.20 -63.80 35.41
CA GLY A 463 24.65 -64.50 34.24
C GLY A 463 25.50 -65.64 33.68
N VAL A 464 26.71 -65.86 34.21
CA VAL A 464 27.62 -66.94 33.79
C VAL A 464 27.80 -67.95 34.94
N SER A 465 26.73 -68.66 35.27
CA SER A 465 26.79 -69.90 36.05
C SER A 465 26.36 -71.06 35.15
N ASN A 466 27.35 -71.71 34.53
CA ASN A 466 27.22 -73.09 34.04
C ASN A 466 27.61 -74.05 35.15
#